data_AF-A0A078ALG5-F1
#
_entry.id   AF-A0A078ALG5-F1
#
_cell.length_a   1.000
_cell.length_b   1.000
_cell.length_c   1.000
_cell.angle_alpha   90.00
_cell.angle_beta   90.00
_cell.angle_gamma   90.00
#
_symmetry.space_group_name_H-M   'P 1'
#
loop_
_entity.id
_entity.type
_entity.pdbx_description
1 polymer ?
#
loop_
_entity_poly.entity_id
_entity_poly.type
_entity_poly.pdbx_seq_one_letter_code
_entity_poly.pdbx_strand_id
1 'polypeptide(L)'
;MRSISQFLTLSVVAVATNALKFAVLSDMHLQPYYDPNIDAQHFCQNYFIKNKLKLSYQDLITSSDYAPLGRLLCDPPADLIESFMRRINETEGQVDVILLTGDMIGHNLAVNPGVTDKPELYQKLLEVHSQLGQLLNKYFPNSLVLPTLGNNDCRYHYQSPYENDKQEYYSYLFETYFLNHTRNNQIKELSEIQNTFLDGGYYRVDLSEKISMLMINTLMYNKNNDPANQGDQLEDQFAWLEKQFMTAEHDRKFIISNHIYPGSKQEQIPAKLWHSNYTSDFIEILLKYNDKILLEVSGHDHISDLRYNHGSKIHQSAKKSLTSGSLNDFNFHNIVIAPGVTSASAQNPGYALFTVEDQDHISARNLTMVFLPIQKTYNWTSIPQDLSQWPFRTLNFNSFGLHDLSADSFHELRHRLQKDNKLLLNYLALKTGFDPNDPIEFQTAIAIHQKVATLLTSDLNPYVYFCQMHKNLGHLDYTNCIDDNKPKSKTFQFEPKFKPLQI
;
A
#
# COMPACT_ATOMS: atom_id res chain seq x y z
N MET A 1 40.35 -58.28 17.50
CA MET A 1 40.07 -56.85 17.22
C MET A 1 39.37 -56.76 15.87
N ARG A 2 38.04 -56.57 15.86
CA ARG A 2 37.30 -56.14 14.66
C ARG A 2 36.45 -54.96 15.10
N SER A 3 36.86 -53.77 14.66
CA SER A 3 36.14 -52.52 14.86
C SER A 3 34.98 -52.47 13.89
N ILE A 4 33.75 -52.34 14.40
CA ILE A 4 32.56 -52.05 13.61
C ILE A 4 32.34 -50.54 13.73
N SER A 5 32.66 -49.79 12.68
CA SER A 5 32.25 -48.39 12.56
C SER A 5 30.81 -48.33 12.09
N GLN A 6 29.90 -47.95 12.99
CA GLN A 6 28.56 -47.47 12.63
C GLN A 6 28.69 -46.06 12.06
N PHE A 7 28.40 -45.90 10.78
CA PHE A 7 28.12 -44.59 10.19
C PHE A 7 26.67 -44.22 10.52
N LEU A 8 26.46 -43.28 11.44
CA LEU A 8 25.21 -42.54 11.52
C LEU A 8 25.16 -41.56 10.34
N THR A 9 24.31 -41.86 9.35
CA THR A 9 23.88 -40.85 8.38
C THR A 9 22.90 -39.91 9.08
N LEU A 10 23.38 -38.70 9.41
CA LEU A 10 22.52 -37.60 9.83
C LEU A 10 21.75 -37.13 8.59
N SER A 11 20.54 -37.64 8.39
CA SER A 11 19.61 -37.08 7.41
C SER A 11 19.12 -35.75 7.96
N VAL A 12 19.70 -34.65 7.46
CA VAL A 12 19.12 -33.31 7.63
C VAL A 12 17.84 -33.31 6.80
N VAL A 13 16.73 -33.64 7.43
CA VAL A 13 15.41 -33.31 6.90
C VAL A 13 15.35 -31.79 6.93
N ALA A 14 15.50 -31.16 5.78
CA ALA A 14 15.11 -29.77 5.62
C ALA A 14 13.61 -29.72 5.98
N VAL A 15 13.29 -29.23 7.17
CA VAL A 15 11.93 -28.87 7.51
C VAL A 15 11.60 -27.71 6.57
N ALA A 16 10.87 -27.99 5.50
CA ALA A 16 10.31 -26.95 4.66
C ALA A 16 9.44 -26.10 5.58
N THR A 17 9.89 -24.89 5.88
CA THR A 17 9.06 -23.88 6.55
C THR A 17 7.94 -23.54 5.58
N ASN A 18 6.70 -23.95 5.87
CA ASN A 18 5.51 -23.60 5.11
C ASN A 18 5.16 -22.11 5.35
N ALA A 19 6.03 -21.20 4.91
CA ALA A 19 5.73 -19.77 4.97
C ALA A 19 4.93 -19.38 3.73
N LEU A 20 3.79 -18.72 3.93
CA LEU A 20 3.01 -18.13 2.85
C LEU A 20 3.78 -16.93 2.28
N LYS A 21 3.99 -16.89 0.98
CA LYS A 21 4.64 -15.77 0.28
C LYS A 21 3.62 -14.84 -0.35
N PHE A 22 3.76 -13.55 -0.06
CA PHE A 22 2.88 -12.50 -0.54
C PHE A 22 3.64 -11.57 -1.49
N ALA A 23 2.97 -11.17 -2.58
CA ALA A 23 3.33 -9.99 -3.36
C ALA A 23 2.17 -9.01 -3.34
N VAL A 24 2.46 -7.72 -3.14
CA VAL A 24 1.45 -6.66 -3.09
C VAL A 24 1.65 -5.73 -4.29
N LEU A 25 0.64 -5.68 -5.15
CA LEU A 25 0.54 -4.75 -6.27
C LEU A 25 -0.54 -3.72 -5.94
N SER A 26 -0.12 -2.56 -5.46
CA SER A 26 -1.00 -1.45 -5.08
C SER A 26 -0.99 -0.36 -6.13
N ASP A 27 -2.11 0.36 -6.26
CA ASP A 27 -2.19 1.61 -7.04
C ASP A 27 -1.57 1.44 -8.45
N MET A 28 -2.05 0.41 -9.17
CA MET A 28 -1.57 0.10 -10.51
C MET A 28 -1.87 1.21 -11.49
N HIS A 29 -3.05 1.81 -11.38
CA HIS A 29 -3.52 2.89 -12.21
C HIS A 29 -3.24 2.69 -13.70
N LEU A 30 -3.61 1.53 -14.26
CA LEU A 30 -3.40 1.31 -15.69
C LEU A 30 -4.06 2.43 -16.51
N GLN A 31 -3.23 3.20 -17.23
CA GLN A 31 -3.66 4.32 -18.05
C GLN A 31 -3.65 3.90 -19.53
N PRO A 32 -4.80 3.52 -20.10
CA PRO A 32 -4.90 3.04 -21.47
C PRO A 32 -4.58 4.12 -22.51
N TYR A 33 -4.59 5.40 -22.11
CA TYR A 33 -4.28 6.50 -23.01
C TYR A 33 -2.80 6.93 -22.99
N TYR A 34 -1.95 6.32 -22.16
CA TYR A 34 -0.54 6.72 -22.02
C TYR A 34 0.20 6.80 -23.38
N ASP A 35 0.83 7.95 -23.66
CA ASP A 35 1.68 8.14 -24.85
C ASP A 35 3.16 8.29 -24.43
N PRO A 36 4.06 7.38 -24.86
CA PRO A 36 5.47 7.42 -24.52
C PRO A 36 6.24 8.59 -25.15
N ASN A 37 5.67 9.31 -26.12
CA ASN A 37 6.33 10.42 -26.81
C ASN A 37 6.00 11.79 -26.21
N ILE A 38 4.93 11.89 -25.41
CA ILE A 38 4.48 13.17 -24.87
C ILE A 38 5.04 13.34 -23.45
N ASP A 39 5.52 14.55 -23.16
CA ASP A 39 6.04 14.90 -21.85
C ASP A 39 4.93 14.96 -20.77
N ALA A 40 5.35 14.93 -19.51
CA ALA A 40 4.43 14.97 -18.37
C ALA A 40 3.72 16.32 -18.20
N GLN A 41 4.24 17.41 -18.79
CA GLN A 41 3.60 18.72 -18.75
C GLN A 41 2.27 18.71 -19.53
N HIS A 42 2.22 18.06 -20.68
CA HIS A 42 1.06 18.16 -21.59
C HIS A 42 0.11 16.98 -21.49
N PHE A 43 0.57 15.85 -20.96
CA PHE A 43 -0.20 14.61 -20.98
C PHE A 43 -0.60 14.09 -19.59
N CYS A 44 0.28 14.22 -18.60
CA CYS A 44 0.08 13.59 -17.30
C CYS A 44 -0.79 14.48 -16.39
N GLN A 45 -1.96 13.97 -16.04
CA GLN A 45 -3.05 14.77 -15.48
C GLN A 45 -2.94 15.09 -13.99
N ASN A 46 -1.81 14.80 -13.31
CA ASN A 46 -1.63 15.22 -11.93
C ASN A 46 -1.18 16.70 -11.82
N TYR A 47 -2.11 17.60 -12.20
CA TYR A 47 -1.87 19.05 -12.22
C TYR A 47 -1.46 19.62 -10.86
N PHE A 48 -1.94 18.99 -9.77
CA PHE A 48 -1.64 19.39 -8.40
C PHE A 48 -0.17 19.16 -8.04
N ILE A 49 0.36 17.96 -8.28
CA ILE A 49 1.76 17.63 -7.96
C ILE A 49 2.72 18.38 -8.89
N LYS A 50 2.37 18.49 -10.18
CA LYS A 50 3.11 19.28 -11.17
C LYS A 50 3.37 20.72 -10.67
N ASN A 51 2.35 21.40 -10.13
CA ASN A 51 2.52 22.77 -9.64
C ASN A 51 3.42 22.88 -8.40
N LYS A 52 3.44 21.86 -7.54
CA LYS A 52 4.30 21.86 -6.34
C LYS A 52 5.77 21.63 -6.67
N LEU A 53 6.08 20.90 -7.74
CA LEU A 53 7.44 20.51 -8.13
C LEU A 53 8.11 21.44 -9.14
N LYS A 54 7.36 22.35 -9.79
CA LYS A 54 7.81 23.24 -10.88
C LYS A 54 9.20 23.89 -10.73
N LEU A 55 9.62 24.27 -9.53
CA LEU A 55 10.90 24.97 -9.32
C LEU A 55 12.13 24.07 -9.16
N SER A 56 11.96 22.75 -8.95
CA SER A 56 13.10 21.84 -8.70
C SER A 56 13.21 20.71 -9.72
N TYR A 57 12.25 20.59 -10.64
CA TYR A 57 12.10 19.41 -11.51
C TYR A 57 11.62 19.75 -12.92
N GLN A 58 11.85 20.98 -13.38
CA GLN A 58 11.43 21.43 -14.70
C GLN A 58 11.89 20.42 -15.78
N ASP A 59 13.16 19.99 -15.71
CA ASP A 59 13.72 19.02 -16.66
C ASP A 59 13.02 17.65 -16.64
N LEU A 60 12.56 17.18 -15.48
CA LEU A 60 11.83 15.91 -15.38
C LEU A 60 10.40 16.02 -15.93
N ILE A 61 9.79 17.19 -15.77
CA ILE A 61 8.42 17.48 -16.22
C ILE A 61 8.38 17.75 -17.72
N THR A 62 9.44 18.35 -18.28
CA THR A 62 9.51 18.76 -19.69
C THR A 62 10.36 17.86 -20.57
N SER A 63 10.91 16.76 -20.05
CA SER A 63 11.62 15.80 -20.90
C SER A 63 10.67 15.22 -21.94
N SER A 64 11.09 15.31 -23.20
CA SER A 64 10.45 14.68 -24.36
C SER A 64 11.11 13.35 -24.76
N ASP A 65 11.96 12.78 -23.89
CA ASP A 65 12.63 11.51 -24.15
C ASP A 65 11.60 10.39 -24.34
N TYR A 66 11.78 9.45 -25.26
CA TYR A 66 10.82 8.36 -25.44
C TYR A 66 10.74 7.48 -24.16
N ALA A 67 9.56 7.29 -23.58
CA ALA A 67 9.41 6.65 -22.26
C ALA A 67 8.43 5.46 -22.30
N PRO A 68 8.84 4.29 -22.82
CA PRO A 68 7.92 3.17 -23.11
C PRO A 68 7.29 2.54 -21.85
N LEU A 69 7.94 2.66 -20.69
CA LEU A 69 7.49 2.07 -19.43
C LEU A 69 6.81 3.09 -18.51
N GLY A 70 6.49 4.28 -19.00
CA GLY A 70 5.92 5.34 -18.17
C GLY A 70 6.94 6.42 -17.82
N ARG A 71 6.45 7.47 -17.16
CA ARG A 71 7.23 8.59 -16.63
C ARG A 71 6.85 8.87 -15.19
N LEU A 72 7.76 9.50 -14.45
CA LEU A 72 7.40 10.14 -13.19
C LEU A 72 6.25 11.12 -13.40
N LEU A 73 5.34 11.21 -12.42
CA LEU A 73 4.11 12.04 -12.43
C LEU A 73 2.98 11.53 -13.32
N CYS A 74 3.16 10.39 -13.96
CA CYS A 74 2.19 9.78 -14.85
C CYS A 74 1.72 8.46 -14.29
N ASP A 75 0.48 8.14 -14.61
CA ASP A 75 0.02 6.76 -14.53
C ASP A 75 0.63 5.92 -15.66
N PRO A 76 0.87 4.62 -15.40
CA PRO A 76 1.68 3.81 -16.29
C PRO A 76 0.90 3.17 -17.46
N PRO A 77 1.59 2.84 -18.56
CA PRO A 77 1.07 1.94 -19.58
C PRO A 77 1.03 0.49 -19.07
N ALA A 78 0.32 -0.37 -19.80
CA ALA A 78 0.24 -1.81 -19.52
C ALA A 78 1.62 -2.48 -19.46
N ASP A 79 2.56 -2.03 -20.29
CA ASP A 79 3.92 -2.57 -20.37
C ASP A 79 4.68 -2.53 -19.03
N LEU A 80 4.50 -1.48 -18.22
CA LEU A 80 5.13 -1.40 -16.89
C LEU A 80 4.53 -2.44 -15.94
N ILE A 81 3.19 -2.49 -15.89
CA ILE A 81 2.45 -3.40 -15.02
C ILE A 81 2.79 -4.85 -15.36
N GLU A 82 2.74 -5.20 -16.64
CA GLU A 82 3.13 -6.54 -17.12
C GLU A 82 4.59 -6.85 -16.77
N SER A 83 5.51 -5.89 -16.87
CA SER A 83 6.91 -6.08 -16.51
C SER A 83 7.11 -6.39 -15.02
N PHE A 84 6.32 -5.79 -14.13
CA PHE A 84 6.35 -6.11 -12.70
C PHE A 84 5.76 -7.49 -12.41
N MET A 85 4.64 -7.85 -13.05
CA MET A 85 4.06 -9.19 -12.92
C MET A 85 5.03 -10.27 -13.41
N ARG A 86 5.65 -10.05 -14.57
CA ARG A 86 6.69 -10.92 -15.12
C ARG A 86 7.86 -11.05 -14.15
N ARG A 87 8.34 -9.94 -13.59
CA ARG A 87 9.44 -9.97 -12.61
C ARG A 87 9.10 -10.85 -11.42
N ILE A 88 7.94 -10.61 -10.79
CA ILE A 88 7.53 -11.37 -9.60
C ILE A 88 7.49 -12.86 -9.95
N ASN A 89 6.88 -13.22 -11.07
CA ASN A 89 6.79 -14.61 -11.53
C ASN A 89 8.17 -15.25 -11.80
N GLU A 90 9.13 -14.49 -12.34
CA GLU A 90 10.47 -15.01 -12.70
C GLU A 90 11.44 -15.06 -11.50
N THR A 91 11.37 -14.11 -10.57
CA THR A 91 12.38 -13.96 -9.52
C THR A 91 11.97 -14.50 -8.16
N GLU A 92 10.67 -14.58 -7.88
CA GLU A 92 10.17 -14.90 -6.55
C GLU A 92 9.87 -16.39 -6.34
N GLY A 93 9.92 -17.22 -7.38
CA GLY A 93 9.39 -18.58 -7.32
C GLY A 93 7.87 -18.57 -7.14
N GLN A 94 7.32 -19.63 -6.55
CA GLN A 94 5.88 -19.68 -6.27
C GLN A 94 5.51 -18.64 -5.21
N VAL A 95 4.67 -17.68 -5.59
CA VAL A 95 3.99 -16.77 -4.66
C VAL A 95 2.62 -17.38 -4.34
N ASP A 96 2.19 -17.34 -3.08
CA ASP A 96 0.92 -17.94 -2.67
C ASP A 96 -0.24 -16.95 -2.86
N VAL A 97 0.01 -15.67 -2.57
CA VAL A 97 -0.98 -14.60 -2.62
C VAL A 97 -0.44 -13.37 -3.35
N ILE A 98 -1.15 -12.95 -4.40
CA ILE A 98 -1.04 -11.63 -5.01
C ILE A 98 -2.14 -10.76 -4.42
N LEU A 99 -1.76 -9.79 -3.61
CA LEU A 99 -2.68 -8.85 -2.98
C LEU A 99 -2.80 -7.59 -3.82
N LEU A 100 -4.02 -7.20 -4.19
CA LEU A 100 -4.29 -5.94 -4.87
C LEU A 100 -5.04 -5.01 -3.92
N THR A 101 -4.35 -3.99 -3.40
CA THR A 101 -4.89 -3.05 -2.41
C THR A 101 -5.67 -1.89 -3.04
N GLY A 102 -6.32 -2.11 -4.20
CA GLY A 102 -7.14 -1.12 -4.90
C GLY A 102 -6.38 -0.16 -5.83
N ASP A 103 -7.14 0.70 -6.51
CA ASP A 103 -6.70 1.65 -7.54
C ASP A 103 -5.95 0.95 -8.69
N MET A 104 -6.62 -0.07 -9.24
CA MET A 104 -6.23 -0.72 -10.47
C MET A 104 -6.38 0.23 -11.68
N ILE A 105 -7.33 1.15 -11.60
CA ILE A 105 -7.78 2.00 -12.70
C ILE A 105 -7.04 3.36 -12.71
N GLY A 106 -6.58 3.79 -13.89
CA GLY A 106 -5.89 5.07 -14.09
C GLY A 106 -6.72 6.29 -13.69
N HIS A 107 -6.07 7.34 -13.21
CA HIS A 107 -6.71 8.59 -12.84
C HIS A 107 -7.51 9.17 -14.03
N ASN A 108 -8.66 9.78 -13.72
CA ASN A 108 -9.59 10.42 -14.65
C ASN A 108 -10.39 9.46 -15.56
N LEU A 109 -10.28 8.14 -15.36
CA LEU A 109 -11.26 7.20 -15.92
C LEU A 109 -12.53 7.15 -15.06
N ALA A 110 -12.40 7.16 -13.73
CA ALA A 110 -13.51 7.42 -12.83
C ALA A 110 -14.01 8.86 -12.99
N VAL A 111 -15.32 9.04 -13.10
CA VAL A 111 -15.94 10.36 -13.29
C VAL A 111 -16.05 11.08 -11.94
N ASN A 112 -15.75 12.37 -11.90
CA ASN A 112 -15.94 13.14 -10.67
C ASN A 112 -17.44 13.25 -10.32
N PRO A 113 -17.83 13.06 -9.04
CA PRO A 113 -19.22 13.27 -8.61
C PRO A 113 -19.74 14.66 -8.99
N GLY A 114 -21.01 14.73 -9.39
CA GLY A 114 -21.67 15.98 -9.78
C GLY A 114 -21.33 16.49 -11.18
N VAL A 115 -20.44 15.81 -11.92
CA VAL A 115 -20.23 16.04 -13.36
C VAL A 115 -21.18 15.16 -14.16
N THR A 116 -21.55 15.60 -15.37
CA THR A 116 -22.30 14.76 -16.31
C THR A 116 -21.60 13.41 -16.50
N ASP A 117 -22.36 12.35 -16.32
CA ASP A 117 -21.89 10.97 -16.50
C ASP A 117 -21.31 10.75 -17.90
N LYS A 118 -20.32 9.86 -17.97
CA LYS A 118 -19.54 9.54 -19.17
C LYS A 118 -19.49 8.02 -19.37
N PRO A 119 -20.53 7.42 -19.96
CA PRO A 119 -20.62 5.96 -20.14
C PRO A 119 -19.41 5.35 -20.84
N GLU A 120 -18.78 6.08 -21.77
CA GLU A 120 -17.58 5.66 -22.47
C GLU A 120 -16.36 5.48 -21.55
N LEU A 121 -16.24 6.32 -20.51
CA LEU A 121 -15.17 6.18 -19.53
C LEU A 121 -15.45 5.02 -18.57
N TYR A 122 -16.71 4.82 -18.19
CA TYR A 122 -17.10 3.65 -17.39
C TYR A 122 -16.85 2.34 -18.15
N GLN A 123 -17.19 2.28 -19.44
CA GLN A 123 -16.85 1.13 -20.27
C GLN A 123 -15.33 0.91 -20.37
N LYS A 124 -14.55 1.99 -20.55
CA LYS A 124 -13.08 1.90 -20.55
C LYS A 124 -12.54 1.37 -19.22
N LEU A 125 -13.12 1.80 -18.10
CA LEU A 125 -12.78 1.32 -16.76
C LEU A 125 -12.99 -0.20 -16.65
N LEU A 126 -14.13 -0.72 -17.10
CA LEU A 126 -14.41 -2.16 -17.10
C LEU A 126 -13.42 -2.93 -17.99
N GLU A 127 -13.10 -2.40 -19.18
CA GLU A 127 -12.08 -2.98 -20.08
C GLU A 127 -10.70 -3.07 -19.41
N VAL A 128 -10.31 -2.05 -18.64
CA VAL A 128 -9.05 -2.05 -17.88
C VAL A 128 -9.06 -3.14 -16.81
N HIS A 129 -10.16 -3.32 -16.06
CA HIS A 129 -10.29 -4.45 -15.12
C HIS A 129 -10.13 -5.79 -15.84
N SER A 130 -10.79 -5.98 -16.99
CA SER A 130 -10.68 -7.20 -17.80
C SER A 130 -9.24 -7.48 -18.24
N GLN A 131 -8.55 -6.46 -18.76
CA GLN A 131 -7.16 -6.57 -19.18
C GLN A 131 -6.25 -6.97 -18.02
N LEU A 132 -6.42 -6.35 -16.85
CA LEU A 132 -5.64 -6.68 -15.66
C LEU A 132 -5.95 -8.10 -15.17
N GLY A 133 -7.22 -8.52 -15.15
CA GLY A 133 -7.62 -9.88 -14.80
C GLY A 133 -6.95 -10.94 -15.70
N GLN A 134 -6.86 -10.67 -17.00
CA GLN A 134 -6.15 -11.55 -17.95
C GLN A 134 -4.65 -11.61 -17.70
N LEU A 135 -4.00 -10.47 -17.45
CA LEU A 135 -2.57 -10.41 -17.12
C LEU A 135 -2.27 -11.14 -15.81
N LEU A 136 -3.09 -10.93 -14.78
CA LEU A 136 -2.96 -11.62 -13.49
C LEU A 136 -3.08 -13.13 -13.66
N ASN A 137 -4.08 -13.62 -14.41
CA ASN A 137 -4.24 -15.05 -14.67
C ASN A 137 -3.09 -15.63 -15.53
N LYS A 138 -2.53 -14.83 -16.44
CA LYS A 138 -1.38 -15.22 -17.27
C LYS A 138 -0.12 -15.45 -16.41
N TYR A 139 0.18 -14.55 -15.49
CA TYR A 139 1.42 -14.59 -14.71
C TYR A 139 1.29 -15.34 -13.38
N PHE A 140 0.08 -15.42 -12.82
CA PHE A 140 -0.16 -16.01 -11.50
C PHE A 140 -1.30 -17.04 -11.48
N PRO A 141 -1.40 -17.97 -12.45
CA PRO A 141 -2.52 -18.92 -12.55
C PRO A 141 -2.67 -19.83 -11.32
N ASN A 142 -1.59 -20.01 -10.56
CA ASN A 142 -1.52 -20.86 -9.36
C ASN A 142 -1.54 -20.08 -8.04
N SER A 143 -1.50 -18.75 -8.07
CA SER A 143 -1.54 -17.90 -6.86
C SER A 143 -2.96 -17.45 -6.57
N LEU A 144 -3.34 -17.23 -5.32
CA LEU A 144 -4.57 -16.50 -5.03
C LEU A 144 -4.38 -15.04 -5.44
N VAL A 145 -5.34 -14.45 -6.15
CA VAL A 145 -5.31 -13.03 -6.53
C VAL A 145 -6.45 -12.31 -5.81
N LEU A 146 -6.15 -11.52 -4.79
CA LEU A 146 -7.16 -11.01 -3.88
C LEU A 146 -7.28 -9.47 -4.04
N PRO A 147 -8.30 -8.96 -4.75
CA PRO A 147 -8.54 -7.53 -4.87
C PRO A 147 -9.32 -6.92 -3.71
N THR A 148 -8.94 -5.71 -3.29
CA THR A 148 -9.82 -4.69 -2.70
C THR A 148 -10.12 -3.60 -3.72
N LEU A 149 -11.12 -2.76 -3.44
CA LEU A 149 -11.48 -1.64 -4.31
C LEU A 149 -10.91 -0.33 -3.80
N GLY A 150 -10.35 0.45 -4.72
CA GLY A 150 -9.87 1.81 -4.50
C GLY A 150 -10.78 2.89 -5.08
N ASN A 151 -10.46 4.15 -4.77
CA ASN A 151 -11.28 5.31 -5.14
C ASN A 151 -11.33 5.62 -6.63
N ASN A 152 -10.46 5.03 -7.44
CA ASN A 152 -10.50 5.12 -8.90
C ASN A 152 -11.17 3.92 -9.57
N ASP A 153 -11.46 2.85 -8.82
CA ASP A 153 -11.95 1.61 -9.42
C ASP A 153 -13.44 1.67 -9.75
N CYS A 154 -14.20 2.56 -9.11
CA CYS A 154 -15.64 2.69 -9.35
C CYS A 154 -15.97 3.74 -10.43
N ARG A 155 -17.18 3.68 -10.99
CA ARG A 155 -17.70 4.65 -11.99
C ARG A 155 -17.48 6.11 -11.57
N TYR A 156 -17.71 6.39 -10.29
CA TYR A 156 -17.53 7.73 -9.73
C TYR A 156 -16.39 7.77 -8.73
N HIS A 157 -15.49 8.73 -8.91
CA HIS A 157 -14.30 8.88 -8.09
C HIS A 157 -14.66 9.09 -6.61
N TYR A 158 -13.98 8.35 -5.73
CA TYR A 158 -14.21 8.33 -4.27
C TYR A 158 -15.60 7.87 -3.81
N GLN A 159 -16.45 7.39 -4.71
CA GLN A 159 -17.76 6.87 -4.36
C GLN A 159 -17.75 5.34 -4.36
N SER A 160 -18.42 4.76 -3.38
CA SER A 160 -18.92 3.39 -3.46
C SER A 160 -19.85 3.27 -4.67
N PRO A 161 -19.94 2.09 -5.31
CA PRO A 161 -20.91 1.86 -6.37
C PRO A 161 -22.32 2.26 -5.92
N TYR A 162 -23.01 3.03 -6.75
CA TYR A 162 -24.37 3.47 -6.45
C TYR A 162 -25.32 2.28 -6.49
N GLU A 163 -26.43 2.34 -5.75
CA GLU A 163 -27.36 1.22 -5.62
C GLU A 163 -27.77 0.61 -6.96
N ASN A 164 -28.07 1.45 -7.97
CA ASN A 164 -28.46 0.99 -9.30
C ASN A 164 -27.32 0.32 -10.10
N ASP A 165 -26.06 0.61 -9.77
CA ASP A 165 -24.87 0.10 -10.46
C ASP A 165 -24.26 -1.12 -9.73
N LYS A 166 -24.54 -1.30 -8.42
CA LYS A 166 -23.92 -2.31 -7.54
C LYS A 166 -23.98 -3.72 -8.12
N GLN A 167 -25.17 -4.16 -8.51
CA GLN A 167 -25.35 -5.54 -8.98
C GLN A 167 -24.52 -5.82 -10.24
N GLU A 168 -24.57 -4.92 -11.23
CA GLU A 168 -23.80 -5.07 -12.47
C GLU A 168 -22.29 -5.03 -12.19
N TYR A 169 -21.85 -4.00 -11.48
CA TYR A 169 -20.44 -3.74 -11.23
C TYR A 169 -19.79 -4.84 -10.39
N TYR A 170 -20.37 -5.24 -9.25
CA TYR A 170 -19.80 -6.31 -8.44
C TYR A 170 -19.88 -7.66 -9.13
N SER A 171 -20.93 -7.94 -9.92
CA SER A 171 -20.98 -9.18 -10.71
C SER A 171 -19.85 -9.23 -11.74
N TYR A 172 -19.61 -8.11 -12.43
CA TYR A 172 -18.53 -8.00 -13.41
C TYR A 172 -17.15 -8.22 -12.79
N LEU A 173 -16.88 -7.59 -11.64
CA LEU A 173 -15.61 -7.77 -10.95
C LEU A 173 -15.46 -9.17 -10.36
N PHE A 174 -16.54 -9.76 -9.84
CA PHE A 174 -16.51 -11.14 -9.34
C PHE A 174 -16.18 -12.13 -10.47
N GLU A 175 -16.82 -11.96 -11.63
CA GLU A 175 -16.50 -12.76 -12.82
C GLU A 175 -15.03 -12.57 -13.24
N THR A 176 -14.57 -11.32 -13.31
CA THR A 176 -13.21 -10.97 -13.76
C THR A 176 -12.11 -11.54 -12.85
N TYR A 177 -12.24 -11.37 -11.53
CA TYR A 177 -11.17 -11.70 -10.59
C TYR A 177 -11.34 -13.05 -9.92
N PHE A 178 -12.55 -13.63 -9.83
CA PHE A 178 -12.75 -14.93 -9.20
C PHE A 178 -13.03 -16.02 -10.22
N LEU A 179 -14.07 -15.88 -11.04
CA LEU A 179 -14.48 -16.96 -11.94
C LEU A 179 -13.50 -17.19 -13.09
N ASN A 180 -13.01 -16.10 -13.69
CA ASN A 180 -12.06 -16.15 -14.80
C ASN A 180 -10.61 -16.43 -14.35
N HIS A 181 -10.31 -16.31 -13.06
CA HIS A 181 -8.98 -16.59 -12.52
C HIS A 181 -8.85 -18.05 -12.06
N THR A 182 -7.85 -18.75 -12.59
CA THR A 182 -7.70 -20.21 -12.48
C THR A 182 -7.62 -20.71 -11.04
N ARG A 183 -6.85 -20.03 -10.18
CA ARG A 183 -6.75 -20.43 -8.77
C ARG A 183 -7.92 -19.96 -7.92
N ASN A 184 -8.55 -18.83 -8.27
CA ASN A 184 -9.59 -18.25 -7.43
C ASN A 184 -10.93 -18.97 -7.62
N ASN A 185 -11.22 -19.46 -8.83
CA ASN A 185 -12.43 -20.25 -9.07
C ASN A 185 -12.44 -21.62 -8.36
N GLN A 186 -11.33 -21.97 -7.69
CA GLN A 186 -11.16 -23.18 -6.88
C GLN A 186 -11.10 -22.88 -5.37
N ILE A 187 -11.35 -21.64 -4.95
CA ILE A 187 -11.45 -21.32 -3.52
C ILE A 187 -12.63 -22.09 -2.93
N LYS A 188 -12.41 -22.72 -1.78
CA LYS A 188 -13.41 -23.58 -1.13
C LYS A 188 -14.64 -22.78 -0.70
N GLU A 189 -14.43 -21.56 -0.23
CA GLU A 189 -15.46 -20.63 0.27
C GLU A 189 -15.98 -19.68 -0.83
N LEU A 190 -15.89 -20.06 -2.11
CA LEU A 190 -16.23 -19.17 -3.23
C LEU A 190 -17.69 -18.68 -3.18
N SER A 191 -18.63 -19.50 -2.70
CA SER A 191 -20.03 -19.12 -2.50
C SER A 191 -20.21 -18.02 -1.45
N GLU A 192 -19.52 -18.15 -0.32
CA GLU A 192 -19.54 -17.18 0.76
C GLU A 192 -18.90 -15.86 0.32
N ILE A 193 -17.78 -15.95 -0.40
CA ILE A 193 -17.13 -14.79 -1.03
C ILE A 193 -18.08 -14.11 -1.99
N GLN A 194 -18.75 -14.85 -2.88
CA GLN A 194 -19.70 -14.28 -3.83
C GLN A 194 -20.80 -13.50 -3.12
N ASN A 195 -21.37 -14.06 -2.06
CA ASN A 195 -22.45 -13.41 -1.32
C ASN A 195 -22.02 -12.06 -0.73
N THR A 196 -20.88 -12.00 -0.01
CA THR A 196 -20.42 -10.75 0.61
C THR A 196 -19.82 -9.77 -0.42
N PHE A 197 -19.19 -10.28 -1.47
CA PHE A 197 -18.63 -9.46 -2.54
C PHE A 197 -19.72 -8.76 -3.35
N LEU A 198 -20.81 -9.46 -3.68
CA LEU A 198 -21.96 -8.86 -4.38
C LEU A 198 -22.76 -7.90 -3.48
N ASP A 199 -22.74 -8.11 -2.16
CA ASP A 199 -23.41 -7.25 -1.20
C ASP A 199 -22.69 -5.89 -1.03
N GLY A 200 -21.36 -5.92 -0.84
CA GLY A 200 -20.61 -4.70 -0.54
C GLY A 200 -19.14 -4.68 -0.96
N GLY A 201 -18.68 -5.63 -1.77
CA GLY A 201 -17.30 -5.69 -2.25
C GLY A 201 -16.28 -6.09 -1.18
N TYR A 202 -16.72 -6.69 -0.07
CA TYR A 202 -15.88 -7.20 1.02
C TYR A 202 -16.02 -8.72 1.12
N TYR A 203 -14.98 -9.41 1.61
CA TYR A 203 -14.99 -10.87 1.71
C TYR A 203 -13.83 -11.40 2.57
N ARG A 204 -13.88 -12.69 2.88
CA ARG A 204 -12.83 -13.41 3.61
C ARG A 204 -12.31 -14.57 2.78
N VAL A 205 -11.00 -14.81 2.86
CA VAL A 205 -10.35 -16.01 2.32
C VAL A 205 -9.52 -16.67 3.41
N ASP A 206 -9.72 -17.95 3.63
CA ASP A 206 -8.88 -18.74 4.53
C ASP A 206 -7.64 -19.24 3.76
N LEU A 207 -6.46 -18.79 4.18
CA LEU A 207 -5.19 -19.19 3.56
C LEU A 207 -4.65 -20.49 4.18
N SER A 208 -4.97 -20.72 5.45
CA SER A 208 -4.67 -21.95 6.18
C SER A 208 -5.69 -22.15 7.30
N GLU A 209 -5.51 -23.20 8.11
CA GLU A 209 -6.32 -23.42 9.32
C GLU A 209 -6.15 -22.33 10.38
N LYS A 210 -5.09 -21.51 10.28
CA LYS A 210 -4.75 -20.48 11.26
C LYS A 210 -4.69 -19.06 10.70
N ILE A 211 -4.68 -18.87 9.38
CA ILE A 211 -4.50 -17.55 8.76
C ILE A 211 -5.66 -17.27 7.82
N SER A 212 -6.29 -16.10 7.98
CA SER A 212 -7.32 -15.62 7.05
C SER A 212 -7.01 -14.20 6.57
N MET A 213 -7.36 -13.91 5.32
CA MET A 213 -7.40 -12.57 4.76
C MET A 213 -8.81 -11.99 4.94
N LEU A 214 -8.89 -10.75 5.41
CA LEU A 214 -10.11 -9.95 5.43
C LEU A 214 -9.95 -8.80 4.44
N MET A 215 -10.70 -8.87 3.35
CA MET A 215 -10.67 -7.90 2.27
C MET A 215 -11.84 -6.96 2.49
N ILE A 216 -11.57 -5.76 2.99
CA ILE A 216 -12.62 -4.79 3.37
C ILE A 216 -12.75 -3.70 2.30
N ASN A 217 -13.98 -3.26 2.05
CA ASN A 217 -14.25 -2.17 1.12
C ASN A 217 -14.36 -0.86 1.90
N THR A 218 -13.33 -0.03 1.79
CA THR A 218 -13.21 1.22 2.56
C THR A 218 -13.79 2.45 1.86
N LEU A 219 -14.32 2.30 0.64
CA LEU A 219 -14.95 3.41 -0.08
C LEU A 219 -16.15 3.98 0.68
N MET A 220 -16.88 3.13 1.41
CA MET A 220 -18.00 3.56 2.24
C MET A 220 -17.54 4.31 3.51
N TYR A 221 -16.29 4.21 3.92
CA TYR A 221 -15.82 4.94 5.11
C TYR A 221 -15.17 6.28 4.75
N ASN A 222 -14.68 6.39 3.52
CA ASN A 222 -13.99 7.55 2.98
C ASN A 222 -14.76 8.86 3.17
N LYS A 223 -14.07 9.92 3.59
CA LYS A 223 -14.67 11.25 3.85
C LYS A 223 -15.30 11.92 2.61
N ASN A 224 -14.90 11.51 1.41
CA ASN A 224 -15.36 12.10 0.14
C ASN A 224 -16.52 11.29 -0.47
N ASN A 225 -16.85 10.13 0.09
CA ASN A 225 -18.01 9.38 -0.34
C ASN A 225 -19.28 10.08 0.17
N ASP A 226 -20.33 10.17 -0.63
CA ASP A 226 -21.67 10.57 -0.17
C ASP A 226 -22.38 9.38 0.51
N PRO A 227 -22.62 9.42 1.84
CA PRO A 227 -23.24 8.32 2.56
C PRO A 227 -24.63 7.93 2.04
N ALA A 228 -25.33 8.83 1.32
CA ALA A 228 -26.61 8.52 0.71
C ALA A 228 -26.52 7.40 -0.35
N ASN A 229 -25.33 7.16 -0.91
CA ASN A 229 -25.10 6.12 -1.91
C ASN A 229 -24.85 4.72 -1.30
N GLN A 230 -24.74 4.63 0.03
CA GLN A 230 -24.20 3.45 0.70
C GLN A 230 -25.23 2.44 1.18
N GLY A 231 -26.54 2.75 1.22
CA GLY A 231 -27.54 1.83 1.78
C GLY A 231 -27.21 1.37 3.21
N ASP A 232 -27.53 0.12 3.53
CA ASP A 232 -27.25 -0.52 4.84
C ASP A 232 -25.86 -1.19 4.91
N GLN A 233 -25.13 -1.26 3.79
CA GLN A 233 -23.86 -1.98 3.66
C GLN A 233 -22.78 -1.59 4.69
N LEU A 234 -22.84 -0.36 5.20
CA LEU A 234 -21.91 0.11 6.22
C LEU A 234 -22.06 -0.64 7.54
N GLU A 235 -23.30 -0.76 8.02
CA GLU A 235 -23.59 -1.47 9.27
C GLU A 235 -23.29 -2.96 9.11
N ASP A 236 -23.64 -3.51 7.95
CA ASP A 236 -23.40 -4.92 7.61
C ASP A 236 -21.92 -5.28 7.60
N GLN A 237 -21.05 -4.45 7.00
CA GLN A 237 -19.62 -4.76 6.92
C GLN A 237 -18.92 -4.71 8.29
N PHE A 238 -19.23 -3.73 9.16
CA PHE A 238 -18.64 -3.71 10.50
C PHE A 238 -19.14 -4.85 11.37
N ALA A 239 -20.44 -5.17 11.31
CA ALA A 239 -20.99 -6.33 12.00
C ALA A 239 -20.37 -7.65 11.48
N TRP A 240 -20.19 -7.77 10.17
CA TRP A 240 -19.52 -8.90 9.53
C TRP A 240 -18.06 -9.02 9.98
N LEU A 241 -17.33 -7.90 10.00
CA LEU A 241 -15.93 -7.84 10.40
C LEU A 241 -15.73 -8.26 11.85
N GLU A 242 -16.51 -7.67 12.76
CA GLU A 242 -16.47 -8.03 14.18
C GLU A 242 -16.83 -9.52 14.37
N LYS A 243 -17.84 -10.02 13.65
CA LYS A 243 -18.21 -11.44 13.70
C LYS A 243 -17.04 -12.36 13.29
N GLN A 244 -16.22 -11.98 12.31
CA GLN A 244 -15.04 -12.78 11.92
C GLN A 244 -14.10 -13.01 13.11
N PHE A 245 -13.85 -11.97 13.91
CA PHE A 245 -12.99 -12.07 15.08
C PHE A 245 -13.66 -12.81 16.23
N MET A 246 -14.95 -12.55 16.48
CA MET A 246 -15.71 -13.15 17.57
C MET A 246 -15.82 -14.67 17.46
N THR A 247 -16.05 -15.19 16.24
CA THR A 247 -16.28 -16.62 16.03
C THR A 247 -15.01 -17.39 15.68
N ALA A 248 -13.86 -16.71 15.59
CA ALA A 248 -12.60 -17.35 15.29
C ALA A 248 -12.02 -18.06 16.50
N GLU A 249 -11.45 -19.25 16.26
CA GLU A 249 -10.61 -19.96 17.22
C GLU A 249 -9.51 -19.05 17.79
N HIS A 250 -9.07 -19.36 19.00
CA HIS A 250 -8.14 -18.50 19.75
C HIS A 250 -6.82 -18.25 19.01
N ASP A 251 -6.28 -19.27 18.33
CA ASP A 251 -4.99 -19.21 17.63
C ASP A 251 -5.07 -18.67 16.20
N ARG A 252 -6.28 -18.44 15.67
CA ARG A 252 -6.47 -17.89 14.32
C ARG A 252 -6.07 -16.41 14.27
N LYS A 253 -5.28 -16.07 13.25
CA LYS A 253 -4.82 -14.71 12.94
C LYS A 253 -5.42 -14.21 11.63
N PHE A 254 -5.54 -12.89 11.56
CA PHE A 254 -6.12 -12.19 10.42
C PHE A 254 -5.17 -11.15 9.87
N ILE A 255 -5.06 -11.11 8.54
CA ILE A 255 -4.47 -10.00 7.80
C ILE A 255 -5.62 -9.20 7.20
N ILE A 256 -5.65 -7.90 7.44
CA ILE A 256 -6.67 -7.01 6.89
C ILE A 256 -6.07 -6.31 5.67
N SER A 257 -6.78 -6.33 4.55
CA SER A 257 -6.42 -5.54 3.37
C SER A 257 -7.48 -4.50 3.10
N ASN A 258 -7.04 -3.29 2.78
CA ASN A 258 -7.90 -2.20 2.34
C ASN A 258 -7.18 -1.29 1.34
N HIS A 259 -7.90 -0.30 0.79
CA HIS A 259 -7.30 0.72 -0.04
C HIS A 259 -7.01 2.01 0.74
N ILE A 260 -8.08 2.70 1.16
CA ILE A 260 -8.00 3.90 1.98
C ILE A 260 -8.00 3.45 3.44
N TYR A 261 -6.85 3.48 4.10
CA TYR A 261 -6.70 3.11 5.50
C TYR A 261 -7.36 4.14 6.44
N PRO A 262 -7.73 3.77 7.68
CA PRO A 262 -8.36 4.69 8.63
C PRO A 262 -7.40 5.76 9.15
N GLY A 263 -7.97 6.79 9.77
CA GLY A 263 -7.18 7.80 10.48
C GLY A 263 -6.82 9.01 9.64
N SER A 264 -5.59 9.50 9.78
CA SER A 264 -5.12 10.75 9.17
C SER A 264 -3.75 10.62 8.55
N LYS A 265 -3.50 11.45 7.53
CA LYS A 265 -2.21 11.57 6.86
C LYS A 265 -1.81 13.04 6.69
N GLN A 266 -0.54 13.25 6.39
CA GLN A 266 -0.08 14.55 5.93
C GLN A 266 -0.44 14.79 4.46
N GLU A 267 -1.04 15.94 4.20
CA GLU A 267 -1.05 16.58 2.87
C GLU A 267 -0.55 18.03 3.02
N GLN A 268 -1.02 18.99 2.22
CA GLN A 268 -0.70 20.41 2.47
C GLN A 268 -1.07 20.83 3.91
N ILE A 269 -2.17 20.27 4.41
CA ILE A 269 -2.58 20.31 5.81
C ILE A 269 -2.88 18.87 6.25
N PRO A 270 -2.84 18.56 7.55
CA PRO A 270 -3.31 17.29 8.06
C PRO A 270 -4.73 16.98 7.55
N ALA A 271 -4.94 15.77 7.06
CA ALA A 271 -6.20 15.36 6.46
C ALA A 271 -6.70 14.06 7.09
N LYS A 272 -7.99 14.04 7.47
CA LYS A 272 -8.68 12.77 7.75
C LYS A 272 -8.91 12.01 6.44
N LEU A 273 -8.91 10.69 6.49
CA LEU A 273 -9.20 9.84 5.34
C LEU A 273 -10.63 9.32 5.34
N TRP A 274 -11.14 8.95 6.51
CA TRP A 274 -12.53 8.52 6.69
C TRP A 274 -13.37 9.57 7.41
N HIS A 275 -14.69 9.39 7.41
CA HIS A 275 -15.54 10.07 8.38
C HIS A 275 -15.14 9.66 9.80
N SER A 276 -15.08 10.62 10.71
CA SER A 276 -14.48 10.42 12.04
C SER A 276 -15.20 9.37 12.89
N ASN A 277 -16.51 9.18 12.70
CA ASN A 277 -17.28 8.14 13.37
C ASN A 277 -16.89 6.73 12.87
N TYR A 278 -16.70 6.53 11.57
CA TYR A 278 -16.27 5.23 11.04
C TYR A 278 -14.84 4.90 11.42
N THR A 279 -13.94 5.89 11.39
CA THR A 279 -12.57 5.74 11.94
C THR A 279 -12.62 5.25 13.38
N SER A 280 -13.48 5.89 14.18
CA SER A 280 -13.65 5.56 15.59
C SER A 280 -14.11 4.13 15.78
N ASP A 281 -15.26 3.77 15.18
CA ASP A 281 -15.88 2.45 15.32
C ASP A 281 -14.92 1.33 14.86
N PHE A 282 -14.20 1.51 13.74
CA PHE A 282 -13.19 0.55 13.27
C PHE A 282 -12.02 0.38 14.24
N ILE A 283 -11.50 1.48 14.79
CA ILE A 283 -10.40 1.41 15.76
C ILE A 283 -10.85 0.71 17.07
N GLU A 284 -12.11 0.86 17.48
CA GLU A 284 -12.63 0.10 18.64
C GLU A 284 -12.57 -1.41 18.39
N ILE A 285 -12.92 -1.85 17.17
CA ILE A 285 -12.80 -3.26 16.75
C ILE A 285 -11.34 -3.70 16.77
N LEU A 286 -10.43 -2.91 16.17
CA LEU A 286 -9.01 -3.25 16.14
C LEU A 286 -8.40 -3.36 17.55
N LEU A 287 -8.77 -2.46 18.47
CA LEU A 287 -8.35 -2.54 19.85
C LEU A 287 -8.88 -3.79 20.56
N LYS A 288 -10.17 -4.08 20.38
CA LYS A 288 -10.85 -5.20 21.03
C LYS A 288 -10.29 -6.56 20.61
N TYR A 289 -9.86 -6.68 19.35
CA TYR A 289 -9.35 -7.93 18.76
C TYR A 289 -7.88 -7.84 18.34
N ASN A 290 -7.09 -6.96 18.97
CA ASN A 290 -5.70 -6.70 18.59
C ASN A 290 -4.82 -7.96 18.61
N ASP A 291 -5.12 -8.91 19.49
CA ASP A 291 -4.42 -10.18 19.60
C ASP A 291 -4.65 -11.09 18.40
N LYS A 292 -5.78 -10.95 17.69
CA LYS A 292 -6.13 -11.73 16.49
C LYS A 292 -5.62 -11.11 15.19
N ILE A 293 -5.23 -9.83 15.20
CA ILE A 293 -4.82 -9.11 13.99
C ILE A 293 -3.31 -9.20 13.84
N LEU A 294 -2.85 -9.77 12.74
CA LEU A 294 -1.44 -9.94 12.43
C LEU A 294 -0.84 -8.70 11.78
N LEU A 295 -1.55 -8.15 10.79
CA LEU A 295 -1.06 -7.08 9.93
C LEU A 295 -2.23 -6.43 9.18
N GLU A 296 -2.15 -5.12 8.96
CA GLU A 296 -2.94 -4.41 7.94
C GLU A 296 -2.05 -4.08 6.74
N VAL A 297 -2.57 -4.27 5.52
CA VAL A 297 -1.88 -3.93 4.27
C VAL A 297 -2.77 -3.02 3.42
N SER A 298 -2.24 -1.87 3.03
CA SER A 298 -3.01 -0.79 2.41
C SER A 298 -2.27 -0.11 1.24
N GLY A 299 -2.99 0.76 0.51
CA GLY A 299 -2.48 1.52 -0.63
C GLY A 299 -2.73 3.02 -0.53
N HIS A 300 -3.27 3.62 -1.60
CA HIS A 300 -3.84 4.96 -1.71
C HIS A 300 -2.84 6.13 -1.72
N ASP A 301 -1.76 6.05 -0.93
CA ASP A 301 -0.78 7.16 -0.86
C ASP A 301 0.24 7.15 -2.01
N HIS A 302 0.35 6.02 -2.71
CA HIS A 302 1.37 5.65 -3.72
C HIS A 302 2.82 5.64 -3.20
N ILE A 303 3.13 6.42 -2.15
CA ILE A 303 4.41 6.43 -1.45
C ILE A 303 4.28 5.44 -0.30
N SER A 304 5.15 4.43 -0.29
CA SER A 304 5.15 3.41 0.76
C SER A 304 5.28 4.02 2.16
N ASP A 305 4.77 3.35 3.19
CA ASP A 305 4.97 3.78 4.58
C ASP A 305 4.74 2.64 5.56
N LEU A 306 5.30 2.77 6.76
CA LEU A 306 5.03 1.87 7.88
C LEU A 306 4.43 2.68 9.02
N ARG A 307 3.26 2.26 9.48
CA ARG A 307 2.52 2.94 10.53
C ARG A 307 2.11 1.96 11.60
N TYR A 308 2.08 2.42 12.83
CA TYR A 308 1.56 1.67 13.96
C TYR A 308 0.83 2.64 14.89
N ASN A 309 0.19 2.16 15.94
CA ASN A 309 -0.34 3.03 16.98
C ASN A 309 0.00 2.52 18.37
N HIS A 310 -0.13 3.42 19.34
CA HIS A 310 0.20 3.15 20.74
C HIS A 310 -0.94 3.67 21.60
N GLY A 311 -1.44 2.85 22.52
CA GLY A 311 -2.38 3.34 23.50
C GLY A 311 -3.21 2.27 24.19
N SER A 312 -3.22 2.33 25.52
CA SER A 312 -4.22 1.69 26.39
C SER A 312 -5.51 2.52 26.56
N LYS A 313 -5.45 3.80 26.20
CA LYS A 313 -6.57 4.76 26.24
C LYS A 313 -6.46 5.64 25.00
N ILE A 314 -7.27 5.37 24.00
CA ILE A 314 -7.44 6.32 22.89
C ILE A 314 -8.14 7.54 23.48
N HIS A 315 -7.36 8.50 23.93
CA HIS A 315 -7.88 9.76 24.43
C HIS A 315 -8.51 10.52 23.27
N GLN A 316 -9.85 10.59 23.29
CA GLN A 316 -10.66 11.62 22.63
C GLN A 316 -10.81 11.56 21.10
N SER A 317 -11.12 10.39 20.51
CA SER A 317 -11.70 10.36 19.15
C SER A 317 -13.05 9.67 19.03
N ALA A 318 -13.41 8.77 19.93
CA ALA A 318 -14.62 7.97 19.86
C ALA A 318 -15.38 8.00 21.19
N LYS A 319 -16.71 7.87 21.14
CA LYS A 319 -17.66 7.82 22.26
C LYS A 319 -17.02 7.48 23.63
N LYS A 320 -17.13 8.43 24.57
CA LYS A 320 -16.88 8.31 26.02
C LYS A 320 -16.41 6.91 26.51
N SER A 321 -15.10 6.78 26.68
CA SER A 321 -14.43 5.76 27.50
C SER A 321 -14.62 4.29 27.09
N LEU A 322 -13.95 3.87 26.02
CA LEU A 322 -13.51 2.48 25.92
C LEU A 322 -12.51 2.23 27.06
N THR A 323 -12.98 1.49 28.07
CA THR A 323 -12.23 0.93 29.20
C THR A 323 -12.14 1.84 30.44
N SER A 324 -12.94 1.48 31.45
CA SER A 324 -12.81 1.88 32.86
C SER A 324 -11.70 1.10 33.59
N GLY A 325 -10.72 0.57 32.85
CA GLY A 325 -9.62 -0.24 33.38
C GLY A 325 -8.26 0.38 33.07
N SER A 326 -7.29 0.17 33.96
CA SER A 326 -5.88 0.42 33.69
C SER A 326 -5.39 -0.63 32.69
N LEU A 327 -5.73 -0.50 31.41
CA LEU A 327 -5.02 -1.24 30.37
C LEU A 327 -3.55 -0.80 30.41
N ASN A 328 -2.62 -1.77 30.39
CA ASN A 328 -1.20 -1.47 30.19
C ASN A 328 -1.02 -0.88 28.79
N ASP A 329 -0.13 0.09 28.62
CA ASP A 329 0.15 0.68 27.31
C ASP A 329 0.79 -0.36 26.38
N PHE A 330 0.32 -0.48 25.14
CA PHE A 330 0.84 -1.43 24.15
C PHE A 330 0.81 -0.84 22.73
N ASN A 331 1.68 -1.34 21.86
CA ASN A 331 1.65 -1.01 20.43
C ASN A 331 0.68 -1.96 19.70
N PHE A 332 -0.11 -1.43 18.77
CA PHE A 332 -1.07 -2.19 17.97
C PHE A 332 -1.25 -1.55 16.58
N HIS A 333 -2.09 -2.15 15.73
CA HIS A 333 -2.48 -1.61 14.42
C HIS A 333 -1.28 -1.27 13.53
N ASN A 334 -0.41 -2.26 13.31
CA ASN A 334 0.68 -2.20 12.35
C ASN A 334 0.14 -2.27 10.91
N ILE A 335 0.42 -1.23 10.13
CA ILE A 335 -0.01 -1.04 8.74
C ILE A 335 1.22 -0.96 7.83
N VAL A 336 1.23 -1.79 6.79
CA VAL A 336 2.14 -1.65 5.64
C VAL A 336 1.39 -0.95 4.52
N ILE A 337 1.78 0.28 4.22
CA ILE A 337 1.32 0.98 3.03
C ILE A 337 2.29 0.62 1.90
N ALA A 338 1.79 -0.12 0.92
CA ALA A 338 2.56 -0.57 -0.22
C ALA A 338 2.93 0.60 -1.16
N PRO A 339 4.07 0.55 -1.85
CA PRO A 339 4.36 1.49 -2.92
C PRO A 339 3.37 1.28 -4.08
N GLY A 340 3.04 2.37 -4.76
CA GLY A 340 2.26 2.31 -5.99
C GLY A 340 3.09 1.76 -7.14
N VAL A 341 2.47 0.94 -7.99
CA VAL A 341 3.01 0.58 -9.30
C VAL A 341 2.95 1.80 -10.24
N THR A 342 2.04 2.74 -9.99
CA THR A 342 2.07 4.07 -10.60
C THR A 342 3.28 4.90 -10.16
N SER A 343 3.68 5.87 -10.99
CA SER A 343 4.63 6.93 -10.63
C SER A 343 3.96 8.28 -10.42
N ALA A 344 2.63 8.32 -10.31
CA ALA A 344 1.84 9.55 -10.30
C ALA A 344 2.21 10.54 -9.18
N SER A 345 2.77 10.06 -8.06
CA SER A 345 3.20 10.90 -6.93
C SER A 345 4.71 11.21 -6.92
N ALA A 346 5.37 11.08 -8.08
CA ALA A 346 6.80 11.32 -8.33
C ALA A 346 7.78 10.32 -7.70
N GLN A 347 7.31 9.35 -6.93
CA GLN A 347 8.06 8.18 -6.53
C GLN A 347 8.37 7.30 -7.74
N ASN A 348 9.43 6.50 -7.64
CA ASN A 348 9.62 5.41 -8.59
C ASN A 348 8.55 4.33 -8.38
N PRO A 349 8.06 3.72 -9.45
CA PRO A 349 7.07 2.66 -9.38
C PRO A 349 7.64 1.44 -8.66
N GLY A 350 6.84 0.76 -7.85
CA GLY A 350 7.29 -0.42 -7.11
C GLY A 350 6.19 -1.35 -6.64
N TYR A 351 6.61 -2.44 -5.99
CA TYR A 351 5.75 -3.44 -5.36
C TYR A 351 6.37 -3.91 -4.04
N ALA A 352 5.57 -4.56 -3.18
CA ALA A 352 6.05 -5.11 -1.90
C ALA A 352 6.00 -6.64 -1.88
N LEU A 353 6.88 -7.24 -1.09
CA LEU A 353 6.96 -8.68 -0.83
C LEU A 353 7.09 -8.89 0.68
N PHE A 354 6.42 -9.90 1.21
CA PHE A 354 6.63 -10.36 2.58
C PHE A 354 6.24 -11.83 2.72
N THR A 355 6.60 -12.45 3.85
CA THR A 355 6.26 -13.84 4.17
C THR A 355 5.49 -13.92 5.46
N VAL A 356 4.62 -14.92 5.60
CA VAL A 356 3.92 -15.23 6.85
C VAL A 356 4.21 -16.66 7.27
N GLU A 357 4.87 -16.83 8.42
CA GLU A 357 5.11 -18.13 9.04
C GLU A 357 3.80 -18.63 9.68
N ASP A 358 3.40 -19.88 9.47
CA ASP A 358 2.05 -20.37 9.83
C ASP A 358 1.99 -21.51 10.88
N GLN A 359 3.14 -21.99 11.38
CA GLN A 359 3.22 -23.17 12.24
C GLN A 359 3.24 -22.84 13.75
N ASP A 360 4.43 -22.51 14.28
CA ASP A 360 4.70 -22.41 15.72
C ASP A 360 4.48 -21.00 16.28
N HIS A 361 4.95 -19.99 15.56
CA HIS A 361 4.79 -18.59 15.91
C HIS A 361 4.36 -17.80 14.68
N ILE A 362 3.05 -17.55 14.57
CA ILE A 362 2.50 -16.83 13.42
C ILE A 362 3.06 -15.42 13.40
N SER A 363 3.82 -15.09 12.36
CA SER A 363 4.50 -13.82 12.23
C SER A 363 4.63 -13.44 10.77
N ALA A 364 4.33 -12.17 10.45
CA ALA A 364 4.62 -11.58 9.16
C ALA A 364 6.04 -11.00 9.19
N ARG A 365 6.87 -11.33 8.18
CA ARG A 365 8.32 -11.09 8.20
C ARG A 365 8.87 -10.77 6.81
N ASN A 366 10.17 -10.45 6.78
CA ASN A 366 10.96 -10.31 5.54
C ASN A 366 10.39 -9.31 4.54
N LEU A 367 9.81 -8.20 5.03
CA LEU A 367 9.32 -7.15 4.15
C LEU A 367 10.43 -6.61 3.27
N THR A 368 10.14 -6.59 1.99
CA THR A 368 11.00 -6.06 0.95
C THR A 368 10.14 -5.23 0.01
N MET A 369 10.65 -4.08 -0.43
CA MET A 369 10.03 -3.28 -1.48
C MET A 369 10.96 -3.17 -2.67
N VAL A 370 10.45 -3.41 -3.86
CA VAL A 370 11.23 -3.40 -5.10
C VAL A 370 10.73 -2.26 -5.97
N PHE A 371 11.67 -1.47 -6.48
CA PHE A 371 11.40 -0.28 -7.28
C PHE A 371 12.13 -0.33 -8.61
N LEU A 372 11.52 0.20 -9.66
CA LEU A 372 12.18 0.46 -10.94
C LEU A 372 12.50 1.96 -11.03
N PRO A 373 13.78 2.38 -11.06
CA PRO A 373 14.16 3.76 -11.35
C PRO A 373 13.74 4.14 -12.78
N ILE A 374 12.49 4.58 -12.96
CA ILE A 374 11.79 4.61 -14.25
C ILE A 374 12.49 5.54 -15.27
N GLN A 375 13.18 6.56 -14.78
CA GLN A 375 13.94 7.47 -15.64
C GLN A 375 15.12 6.78 -16.34
N LYS A 376 15.67 5.70 -15.75
CA LYS A 376 16.73 4.89 -16.36
C LYS A 376 16.21 4.04 -17.52
N THR A 377 14.90 3.99 -17.73
CA THR A 377 14.26 3.31 -18.86
C THR A 377 13.85 4.28 -19.97
N TYR A 378 14.13 5.58 -19.81
CA TYR A 378 13.89 6.55 -20.88
C TYR A 378 14.86 6.30 -22.03
N ASN A 379 14.41 6.61 -23.24
CA ASN A 379 15.09 6.36 -24.52
C ASN A 379 15.38 4.89 -24.84
N TRP A 380 14.74 3.94 -24.13
CA TRP A 380 14.76 2.55 -24.54
C TRP A 380 14.02 2.39 -25.86
N THR A 381 14.76 2.02 -26.92
CA THR A 381 14.18 1.79 -28.26
C THR A 381 13.32 0.53 -28.32
N SER A 382 13.48 -0.37 -27.35
CA SER A 382 12.66 -1.55 -27.13
C SER A 382 12.70 -1.95 -25.65
N ILE A 383 11.66 -2.62 -25.15
CA ILE A 383 11.61 -3.15 -23.78
C ILE A 383 12.43 -4.44 -23.72
N PRO A 384 13.56 -4.49 -22.98
CA PRO A 384 14.38 -5.69 -22.89
C PRO A 384 13.60 -6.84 -22.25
N GLN A 385 13.74 -8.04 -22.83
CA GLN A 385 13.09 -9.23 -22.31
C GLN A 385 13.77 -9.78 -21.06
N ASP A 386 15.10 -9.68 -21.00
CA ASP A 386 15.89 -10.09 -19.84
C ASP A 386 15.78 -9.05 -18.70
N LEU A 387 14.97 -9.37 -17.69
CA LEU A 387 14.74 -8.51 -16.53
C LEU A 387 15.94 -8.43 -15.58
N SER A 388 16.96 -9.30 -15.71
CA SER A 388 18.15 -9.27 -14.84
C SER A 388 19.02 -8.04 -15.08
N GLN A 389 18.91 -7.44 -16.28
CA GLN A 389 19.65 -6.24 -16.68
C GLN A 389 18.93 -4.95 -16.31
N TRP A 390 17.68 -5.04 -15.84
CA TRP A 390 16.90 -3.87 -15.47
C TRP A 390 17.43 -3.27 -14.18
N PRO A 391 17.36 -1.94 -14.02
CA PRO A 391 17.97 -1.23 -12.90
C PRO A 391 17.15 -1.33 -11.60
N PHE A 392 16.48 -2.47 -11.37
CA PHE A 392 15.65 -2.68 -10.19
C PHE A 392 16.45 -2.48 -8.90
N ARG A 393 15.79 -1.88 -7.91
CA ARG A 393 16.33 -1.64 -6.58
C ARG A 393 15.46 -2.30 -5.55
N THR A 394 16.11 -2.73 -4.47
CA THR A 394 15.46 -3.45 -3.39
C THR A 394 15.73 -2.75 -2.07
N LEU A 395 14.67 -2.27 -1.42
CA LEU A 395 14.67 -1.88 -0.02
C LEU A 395 14.36 -3.13 0.82
N ASN A 396 15.39 -3.66 1.47
CA ASN A 396 15.26 -4.78 2.40
C ASN A 396 15.16 -4.23 3.83
N PHE A 397 14.02 -4.40 4.49
CA PHE A 397 13.80 -3.82 5.81
C PHE A 397 14.63 -4.48 6.93
N ASN A 398 15.19 -5.68 6.71
CA ASN A 398 16.15 -6.29 7.62
C ASN A 398 17.41 -5.43 7.80
N SER A 399 17.83 -4.66 6.77
CA SER A 399 18.98 -3.74 6.91
C SER A 399 18.71 -2.56 7.83
N PHE A 400 17.44 -2.32 8.18
CA PHE A 400 16.99 -1.31 9.14
C PHE A 400 16.61 -1.95 10.50
N GLY A 401 16.93 -3.23 10.70
CA GLY A 401 16.64 -3.99 11.92
C GLY A 401 15.17 -4.34 12.11
N LEU A 402 14.37 -4.33 11.04
CA LEU A 402 12.97 -4.73 11.06
C LEU A 402 12.85 -6.19 10.60
N HIS A 403 12.69 -7.11 11.54
CA HIS A 403 12.73 -8.57 11.30
C HIS A 403 11.35 -9.24 11.26
N ASP A 404 10.34 -8.57 11.81
CA ASP A 404 8.93 -8.92 11.75
C ASP A 404 8.13 -7.62 11.60
N LEU A 405 6.86 -7.77 11.24
CA LEU A 405 5.97 -6.66 10.92
C LEU A 405 5.02 -6.32 12.06
N SER A 406 5.36 -6.67 13.31
CA SER A 406 4.57 -6.28 14.48
C SER A 406 4.63 -4.78 14.76
N ALA A 407 3.65 -4.29 15.52
CA ALA A 407 3.61 -2.90 15.96
C ALA A 407 4.81 -2.53 16.86
N ASP A 408 5.31 -3.47 17.68
CA ASP A 408 6.54 -3.28 18.47
C ASP A 408 7.78 -3.12 17.59
N SER A 409 7.91 -3.93 16.55
CA SER A 409 9.01 -3.82 15.59
C SER A 409 8.97 -2.49 14.81
N PHE A 410 7.78 -1.98 14.48
CA PHE A 410 7.63 -0.66 13.85
C PHE A 410 7.98 0.47 14.83
N HIS A 411 7.62 0.32 16.11
CA HIS A 411 7.99 1.24 17.18
C HIS A 411 9.51 1.36 17.34
N GLU A 412 10.20 0.21 17.37
CA GLU A 412 11.66 0.16 17.45
C GLU A 412 12.33 0.75 16.20
N LEU A 413 11.81 0.49 15.01
CA LEU A 413 12.28 1.12 13.77
C LEU A 413 12.18 2.65 13.86
N ARG A 414 11.02 3.19 14.25
CA ARG A 414 10.83 4.65 14.43
C ARG A 414 11.89 5.21 15.38
N HIS A 415 12.14 4.57 16.51
CA HIS A 415 13.14 5.04 17.46
C HIS A 415 14.57 5.01 16.94
N ARG A 416 14.93 4.01 16.12
CA ARG A 416 16.23 4.01 15.42
C ARG A 416 16.34 5.18 14.46
N LEU A 417 15.31 5.42 13.65
CA LEU A 417 15.26 6.54 12.70
C LEU A 417 15.33 7.91 13.40
N GLN A 418 14.68 8.06 14.56
CA GLN A 418 14.74 9.28 15.37
C GLN A 418 16.14 9.62 15.91
N LYS A 419 16.95 8.59 16.18
CA LYS A 419 18.30 8.75 16.78
C LYS A 419 19.39 9.01 15.74
N ASP A 420 19.15 8.67 14.48
CA ASP A 420 20.14 8.79 13.40
C ASP A 420 19.51 9.46 12.17
N ASN A 421 19.78 10.75 12.01
CA ASN A 421 19.28 11.54 10.89
C ASN A 421 19.80 11.03 9.53
N LYS A 422 21.03 10.49 9.46
CA LYS A 422 21.55 9.93 8.21
C LYS A 422 20.80 8.65 7.84
N LEU A 423 20.56 7.78 8.82
CA LEU A 423 19.74 6.58 8.63
C LEU A 423 18.32 6.94 8.16
N LEU A 424 17.71 7.94 8.79
CA LEU A 424 16.39 8.46 8.41
C LEU A 424 16.36 8.95 6.97
N LEU A 425 17.26 9.85 6.58
CA LEU A 425 17.25 10.41 5.22
C LEU A 425 17.52 9.34 4.16
N ASN A 426 18.41 8.38 4.46
CA ASN A 426 18.63 7.22 3.59
C ASN A 426 17.38 6.36 3.45
N TYR A 427 16.69 6.08 4.57
CA TYR A 427 15.43 5.34 4.58
C TYR A 427 14.36 6.06 3.75
N LEU A 428 14.21 7.38 3.92
CA LEU A 428 13.26 8.20 3.17
C LEU A 428 13.54 8.21 1.65
N ALA A 429 14.80 8.17 1.24
CA ALA A 429 15.19 8.01 -0.16
C ALA A 429 14.83 6.63 -0.72
N LEU A 430 15.20 5.57 0.00
CA LEU A 430 14.97 4.20 -0.46
C LEU A 430 13.48 3.85 -0.54
N LYS A 431 12.65 4.34 0.40
CA LYS A 431 11.19 4.06 0.39
C LYS A 431 10.42 4.75 -0.74
N THR A 432 11.08 5.66 -1.47
CA THR A 432 10.57 6.29 -2.70
C THR A 432 11.25 5.75 -3.96
N GLY A 433 12.10 4.71 -3.81
CA GLY A 433 12.82 4.02 -4.89
C GLY A 433 14.05 4.75 -5.43
N PHE A 434 14.53 5.79 -4.74
CA PHE A 434 15.72 6.56 -5.14
C PHE A 434 16.97 6.10 -4.39
N ASP A 435 18.13 6.25 -5.02
CA ASP A 435 19.43 5.90 -4.43
C ASP A 435 19.94 7.02 -3.51
N PRO A 436 20.13 6.78 -2.20
CA PRO A 436 20.64 7.80 -1.29
C PRO A 436 22.11 8.19 -1.55
N ASN A 437 22.85 7.40 -2.34
CA ASN A 437 24.25 7.69 -2.67
C ASN A 437 24.41 8.49 -3.96
N ASP A 438 23.37 8.56 -4.79
CA ASP A 438 23.34 9.45 -5.97
C ASP A 438 22.82 10.83 -5.52
N PRO A 439 23.62 11.92 -5.65
CA PRO A 439 23.22 13.23 -5.15
C PRO A 439 21.93 13.79 -5.78
N ILE A 440 21.69 13.50 -7.06
CA ILE A 440 20.52 14.00 -7.79
C ILE A 440 19.27 13.24 -7.35
N GLU A 441 19.39 11.92 -7.27
CA GLU A 441 18.29 11.07 -6.82
C GLU A 441 17.96 11.30 -5.34
N PHE A 442 18.98 11.46 -4.48
CA PHE A 442 18.78 11.79 -3.08
C PHE A 442 18.04 13.13 -2.91
N GLN A 443 18.50 14.18 -3.60
CA GLN A 443 17.78 15.46 -3.61
C GLN A 443 16.35 15.32 -4.12
N THR A 444 16.15 14.47 -5.13
CA THR A 444 14.83 14.17 -5.67
C THR A 444 13.92 13.56 -4.62
N ALA A 445 14.38 12.54 -3.90
CA ALA A 445 13.58 11.93 -2.85
C ALA A 445 13.25 12.90 -1.70
N ILE A 446 14.23 13.71 -1.27
CA ILE A 446 14.02 14.68 -0.20
C ILE A 446 12.96 15.71 -0.60
N ALA A 447 13.00 16.23 -1.83
CA ALA A 447 12.01 17.21 -2.25
C ALA A 447 10.61 16.59 -2.48
N ILE A 448 10.49 15.29 -2.78
CA ILE A 448 9.20 14.56 -2.71
C ILE A 448 8.64 14.63 -1.28
N HIS A 449 9.48 14.32 -0.28
CA HIS A 449 9.06 14.38 1.13
C HIS A 449 8.78 15.80 1.61
N GLN A 450 9.39 16.84 1.04
CA GLN A 450 9.11 18.23 1.43
C GLN A 450 7.88 18.82 0.73
N LYS A 451 7.66 18.49 -0.55
CA LYS A 451 6.71 19.19 -1.40
C LYS A 451 5.48 18.35 -1.75
N VAL A 452 5.63 17.04 -1.93
CA VAL A 452 4.54 16.15 -2.30
C VAL A 452 3.88 15.60 -1.04
N ALA A 453 4.64 14.81 -0.28
CA ALA A 453 4.17 14.16 0.94
C ALA A 453 4.20 15.08 2.17
N THR A 454 4.98 16.18 2.12
CA THR A 454 5.06 17.21 3.17
C THR A 454 5.44 16.66 4.56
N LEU A 455 6.20 15.56 4.58
CA LEU A 455 6.68 14.84 5.76
C LEU A 455 7.97 15.44 6.34
N LEU A 456 8.71 16.20 5.54
CA LEU A 456 9.88 16.96 5.96
C LEU A 456 9.61 18.45 5.81
N THR A 457 10.05 19.25 6.78
CA THR A 457 10.09 20.71 6.62
C THR A 457 11.19 21.15 5.65
N SER A 458 11.22 22.44 5.30
CA SER A 458 12.27 23.02 4.46
C SER A 458 13.68 22.87 5.03
N ASP A 459 13.81 22.80 6.37
CA ASP A 459 15.05 22.57 7.11
C ASP A 459 15.27 21.07 7.45
N LEU A 460 14.57 20.17 6.77
CA LEU A 460 14.67 18.71 6.91
C LEU A 460 14.25 18.16 8.28
N ASN A 461 13.44 18.90 9.05
CA ASN A 461 12.92 18.40 10.31
C ASN A 461 11.81 17.36 10.06
N PRO A 462 11.93 16.14 10.60
CA PRO A 462 11.01 15.02 10.34
C PRO A 462 9.88 14.87 11.37
N TYR A 463 9.61 15.88 12.21
CA TYR A 463 8.60 15.73 13.26
C TYR A 463 7.21 15.34 12.72
N VAL A 464 6.83 15.86 11.54
CA VAL A 464 5.60 15.48 10.84
C VAL A 464 5.63 14.02 10.44
N TYR A 465 6.75 13.55 9.86
CA TYR A 465 6.94 12.14 9.52
C TYR A 465 6.76 11.23 10.74
N PHE A 466 7.39 11.56 11.87
CA PHE A 466 7.28 10.73 13.07
C PHE A 466 5.85 10.72 13.64
N CYS A 467 5.16 11.86 13.64
CA CYS A 467 3.73 11.86 13.99
C CYS A 467 2.93 10.95 13.04
N GLN A 468 3.22 10.95 11.73
CA GLN A 468 2.54 10.09 10.79
C GLN A 468 2.85 8.62 11.01
N MET A 469 4.02 8.25 11.51
CA MET A 469 4.34 6.85 11.82
C MET A 469 3.50 6.29 12.97
N HIS A 470 3.12 7.09 13.99
CA HIS A 470 2.53 6.53 15.21
C HIS A 470 1.35 7.26 15.88
N LYS A 471 1.01 8.47 15.44
CA LYS A 471 -0.07 9.32 15.99
C LYS A 471 -1.09 9.71 14.92
N ASN A 472 -1.60 8.72 14.20
CA ASN A 472 -2.44 8.94 13.03
C ASN A 472 -3.85 8.35 13.17
N LEU A 473 -4.22 7.79 14.33
CA LEU A 473 -5.52 7.12 14.56
C LEU A 473 -6.70 8.05 14.28
N GLY A 474 -6.58 9.32 14.65
CA GLY A 474 -7.61 10.32 14.46
C GLY A 474 -7.00 11.68 14.13
N HIS A 475 -7.84 12.56 13.57
CA HIS A 475 -7.38 13.87 13.13
C HIS A 475 -6.79 14.70 14.26
N LEU A 476 -7.44 14.71 15.43
CA LEU A 476 -6.96 15.46 16.60
C LEU A 476 -5.66 14.88 17.19
N ASP A 477 -5.55 13.56 17.30
CA ASP A 477 -4.33 12.89 17.76
C ASP A 477 -3.13 13.29 16.88
N TYR A 478 -3.36 13.33 15.57
CA TYR A 478 -2.35 13.70 14.59
C TYR A 478 -1.97 15.18 14.63
N THR A 479 -2.95 16.08 14.64
CA THR A 479 -2.67 17.52 14.69
C THR A 479 -2.01 17.91 16.00
N ASN A 480 -2.43 17.34 17.13
CA ASN A 480 -1.81 17.60 18.43
C ASN A 480 -0.35 17.15 18.44
N CYS A 481 -0.05 15.95 17.91
CA CYS A 481 1.33 15.50 17.78
C CYS A 481 2.18 16.49 16.97
N ILE A 482 1.67 16.94 15.82
CA ILE A 482 2.37 17.91 14.96
C ILE A 482 2.61 19.21 15.73
N ASP A 483 1.58 19.78 16.36
CA ASP A 483 1.66 21.06 17.05
C ASP A 483 2.61 21.01 18.26
N ASP A 484 2.57 19.92 19.04
CA ASP A 484 3.43 19.72 20.21
C ASP A 484 4.90 19.56 19.84
N ASN A 485 5.18 18.95 18.68
CA ASN A 485 6.55 18.71 18.20
C ASN A 485 7.05 19.77 17.22
N LYS A 486 6.21 20.77 16.89
CA LYS A 486 6.59 21.85 15.99
C LYS A 486 7.72 22.70 16.61
N PRO A 487 8.84 22.93 15.89
CA PRO A 487 9.93 23.73 16.41
C PRO A 487 9.47 25.17 16.78
N LYS A 488 9.66 25.57 18.03
CA LYS A 488 9.34 26.92 18.53
C LYS A 488 10.42 27.92 18.07
N SER A 489 10.29 28.43 16.85
CA SER A 489 11.10 29.49 16.21
C SER A 489 12.52 29.12 15.74
N LYS A 490 12.90 29.74 14.61
CA LYS A 490 14.11 29.51 13.79
C LYS A 490 15.41 29.87 14.53
N THR A 491 16.02 28.95 15.26
CA THR A 491 17.45 29.01 15.60
C THR A 491 18.07 27.61 15.56
N PHE A 492 18.05 26.99 14.37
CA PHE A 492 19.14 26.11 13.99
C PHE A 492 19.87 26.81 12.86
N GLN A 493 21.00 27.45 13.18
CA GLN A 493 22.01 27.75 12.17
C GLN A 493 22.55 26.39 11.70
N PHE A 494 22.01 25.90 10.59
CA PHE A 494 22.67 24.85 9.84
C PHE A 494 23.87 25.51 9.16
N GLU A 495 25.09 25.22 9.62
CA GLU A 495 26.26 25.39 8.77
C GLU A 495 26.15 24.32 7.67
N PRO A 496 25.97 24.70 6.39
CA PRO A 496 26.05 23.72 5.32
C PRO A 496 27.53 23.37 5.15
N LYS A 497 28.00 22.33 5.83
CA LYS A 497 29.23 21.64 5.41
C LYS A 497 28.91 20.51 4.42
N PHE A 498 28.15 20.85 3.39
CA PHE A 498 28.31 20.20 2.09
C PHE A 498 29.27 21.06 1.29
N LYS A 499 30.56 20.73 1.36
CA LYS A 499 31.48 21.19 0.32
C LYS A 499 31.19 20.36 -0.93
N PRO A 500 30.87 20.98 -2.08
CA PRO A 500 30.96 20.28 -3.35
C PRO A 500 32.41 19.82 -3.53
N LEU A 501 32.60 18.58 -3.96
CA LEU A 501 33.86 18.17 -4.59
C LEU A 501 33.94 18.96 -5.91
N GLN A 502 34.68 20.08 -5.90
CA GLN A 502 35.25 20.69 -7.11
C GLN A 502 36.33 19.74 -7.64
N ILE A 503 36.53 19.59 -8.95
CA ILE A 503 36.61 20.65 -9.97
C ILE A 503 35.60 20.43 -11.09
#